data_AF-A0A8J6Y4W8-F1
#
_entry.id   AF-A0A8J6Y4W8-F1
#
_cell.length_a   1.000
_cell.length_b   1.000
_cell.length_c   1.000
_cell.angle_alpha   90.00
_cell.angle_beta   90.00
_cell.angle_gamma   90.00
#
_symmetry.space_group_name_H-M   'P 1'
#
loop_
_entity.id
_entity.type
_entity.pdbx_description
1 polymer ?
#
loop_
_entity_poly.entity_id
_entity_poly.type
_entity_poly.pdbx_seq_one_letter_code
_entity_poly.pdbx_strand_id
1 'polypeptide(L)'
;MGNEFGFVPKVLLCGDEAEFLSRIGNRPFKIVGHAQTSGDGFDFVQDNKIFFNDKLQDLSALVKFLQSGAADYFLFVNQRDLAPFRNNAYKRGYLSSQVVTLEQFKASPPDFLYDTNADLRLLPFLKNSSVKTLLDVDGYFARGRVFTKLANDFTEIDAVSDKSMPPMTENIYTHVYKNLAAVGLKHYDVALIIERKPIDFDSAFILLENIADTVITFARSGSELEQYILANLNRFAEVSALNGGAVKWYILKRLTPPEDFCVYAVTYKNIELATPPEGYKIIQGGRDVNGDFGHLGDDTGDNISRLNVYLNEITALYWMWKNTRHTTLGLCHYRRFFTTSNDTTYAYDKILSREEALKILKRYDIIVSEVYFGGLTQREWIINDCGETLTTLGEAVIRKHLLQAQPDYLDAFDYVLNSSTLYKCNLFITRKYILDAYCRWLFSFIIDATEEVLRTINLADLPFTPRRLVAFFVERMLTVWLRKNRLRIKELPIMFIEGI
;
A
#
# COMPACT_ATOMS: atom_id res chain seq x y z
N MET A 1 -11.19 -3.85 37.75
CA MET A 1 -11.79 -5.20 37.76
C MET A 1 -12.84 -5.22 36.64
N GLY A 2 -12.76 -5.99 35.56
CA GLY A 2 -11.74 -6.90 35.04
C GLY A 2 -11.82 -6.91 33.51
N ASN A 3 -10.67 -6.90 32.83
CA ASN A 3 -10.56 -7.25 31.41
C ASN A 3 -10.44 -8.78 31.33
N GLU A 4 -11.56 -9.50 31.36
CA GLU A 4 -11.60 -10.96 31.17
C GLU A 4 -11.82 -11.35 29.70
N PHE A 5 -11.10 -10.72 28.77
CA PHE A 5 -11.10 -11.15 27.35
C PHE A 5 -9.69 -11.37 26.78
N GLY A 6 -8.76 -11.84 27.63
CA GLY A 6 -7.48 -12.37 27.15
C GLY A 6 -7.64 -13.81 26.67
N PHE A 7 -7.07 -14.15 25.51
CA PHE A 7 -7.00 -15.54 25.05
C PHE A 7 -6.26 -16.42 26.08
N VAL A 8 -6.92 -17.52 26.48
CA VAL A 8 -6.33 -18.53 27.36
C VAL A 8 -6.05 -19.78 26.52
N PRO A 9 -4.80 -20.00 26.07
CA PRO A 9 -4.44 -21.14 25.23
C PRO A 9 -4.67 -22.47 25.93
N LYS A 10 -5.27 -23.42 25.20
CA LYS A 10 -5.45 -24.81 25.61
C LYS A 10 -4.17 -25.60 25.37
N VAL A 11 -3.58 -26.10 26.45
CA VAL A 11 -2.30 -26.82 26.41
C VAL A 11 -2.55 -28.29 26.67
N LEU A 12 -2.11 -29.14 25.75
CA LEU A 12 -1.87 -30.55 25.99
C LEU A 12 -0.42 -30.66 26.50
N LEU A 13 -0.25 -31.04 27.76
CA LEU A 13 1.06 -30.99 28.44
C LEU A 13 1.78 -32.33 28.35
N CYS A 14 3.00 -32.35 27.80
CA CYS A 14 3.94 -33.47 27.85
C CYS A 14 5.05 -33.18 28.86
N GLY A 15 4.96 -33.83 30.03
CA GLY A 15 5.92 -33.68 31.12
C GLY A 15 5.22 -33.47 32.48
N ASP A 16 6.02 -33.12 33.48
CA ASP A 16 5.53 -32.89 34.84
C ASP A 16 4.81 -31.53 34.96
N GLU A 17 3.59 -31.55 35.48
CA GLU A 17 2.76 -30.36 35.64
C GLU A 17 3.32 -29.41 36.69
N ALA A 18 3.82 -29.93 37.82
CA ALA A 18 4.37 -29.07 38.86
C ALA A 18 5.62 -28.33 38.38
N GLU A 19 6.49 -29.00 37.62
CA GLU A 19 7.63 -28.39 36.96
C GLU A 19 7.18 -27.29 35.99
N PHE A 20 6.19 -27.58 35.14
CA PHE A 20 5.62 -26.60 34.21
C PHE A 20 5.10 -25.35 34.93
N LEU A 21 4.25 -25.55 35.94
CA LEU A 21 3.64 -24.48 36.73
C LEU A 21 4.69 -23.60 37.43
N SER A 22 5.81 -24.19 37.86
CA SER A 22 6.90 -23.43 38.50
C SER A 22 7.68 -22.52 37.54
N ARG A 23 7.64 -22.79 36.22
CA ARG A 23 8.52 -22.16 35.22
C ARG A 23 7.77 -21.27 34.21
N ILE A 24 6.45 -21.40 34.11
CA ILE A 24 5.62 -20.70 33.11
C ILE A 24 5.47 -19.19 33.39
N GLY A 25 5.54 -18.78 34.65
CA GLY A 25 5.34 -17.39 35.07
C GLY A 25 3.87 -16.93 34.92
N ASN A 26 3.65 -15.65 34.64
CA ASN A 26 2.30 -15.03 34.62
C ASN A 26 1.53 -15.22 33.29
N ARG A 27 1.96 -16.12 32.41
CA ARG A 27 1.29 -16.35 31.13
C ARG A 27 -0.01 -17.13 31.36
N PRO A 28 -1.18 -16.67 30.86
CA PRO A 28 -2.43 -17.43 30.98
C PRO A 28 -2.41 -18.69 30.11
N PHE A 29 -3.00 -19.79 30.59
CA PHE A 29 -3.21 -21.04 29.85
C PHE A 29 -4.30 -21.88 30.53
N LYS A 30 -4.78 -22.90 29.82
CA LYS A 30 -5.66 -23.95 30.35
C LYS A 30 -5.12 -25.31 29.95
N ILE A 31 -4.77 -26.14 30.92
CA ILE A 31 -4.41 -27.53 30.63
C ILE A 31 -5.69 -28.28 30.26
N VAL A 32 -5.71 -28.87 29.07
CA VAL A 32 -6.87 -29.64 28.57
C VAL A 32 -6.61 -31.15 28.58
N GLY A 33 -5.35 -31.53 28.81
CA GLY A 33 -4.95 -32.91 28.94
C GLY A 33 -3.47 -33.05 29.21
N HIS A 34 -3.08 -34.26 29.58
CA HIS A 34 -1.68 -34.64 29.70
C HIS A 34 -1.34 -35.66 28.64
N ALA A 35 -0.10 -35.66 28.21
CA ALA A 35 0.40 -36.64 27.29
C ALA A 35 1.57 -37.40 27.92
N GLN A 36 1.56 -38.72 27.78
CA GLN A 36 2.55 -39.61 28.40
C GLN A 36 3.04 -40.64 27.40
N THR A 37 4.32 -41.00 27.51
CA THR A 37 4.92 -42.10 26.76
C THR A 37 4.49 -43.44 27.35
N SER A 38 3.87 -44.31 26.55
CA SER A 38 3.61 -45.71 26.92
C SER A 38 4.66 -46.63 26.32
N GLY A 39 5.19 -47.58 27.11
CA GLY A 39 6.34 -48.43 26.74
C GLY A 39 6.10 -49.50 25.67
N ASP A 40 4.87 -49.73 25.22
CA ASP A 40 4.51 -50.51 24.02
C ASP A 40 3.01 -50.34 23.71
N GLY A 41 2.62 -49.91 22.49
CA GLY A 41 1.21 -49.75 22.11
C GLY A 41 0.94 -48.86 20.88
N PHE A 42 -0.33 -48.59 20.55
CA PHE A 42 -0.71 -47.51 19.61
C PHE A 42 -1.06 -46.25 20.41
N ASP A 43 -1.11 -45.08 19.76
CA ASP A 43 -1.58 -43.87 20.42
C ASP A 43 -3.08 -43.97 20.74
N PHE A 44 -3.49 -43.65 21.97
CA PHE A 44 -4.91 -43.67 22.38
C PHE A 44 -5.24 -42.54 23.36
N VAL A 45 -6.53 -42.22 23.48
CA VAL A 45 -7.04 -41.17 24.38
C VAL A 45 -7.88 -41.82 25.47
N GLN A 46 -7.57 -41.54 26.73
CA GLN A 46 -8.30 -42.02 27.90
C GLN A 46 -8.29 -40.96 29.01
N ASP A 47 -9.44 -40.65 29.61
CA ASP A 47 -9.58 -39.70 30.73
C ASP A 47 -8.93 -38.32 30.50
N ASN A 48 -9.13 -37.74 29.31
CA ASN A 48 -8.46 -36.50 28.85
C ASN A 48 -6.92 -36.56 28.84
N LYS A 49 -6.34 -37.77 28.88
CA LYS A 49 -4.92 -38.00 28.67
C LYS A 49 -4.71 -38.64 27.31
N ILE A 50 -3.66 -38.21 26.62
CA ILE A 50 -3.23 -38.78 25.35
C ILE A 50 -2.00 -39.62 25.63
N PHE A 51 -2.15 -40.93 25.49
CA PHE A 51 -1.03 -41.84 25.58
C PHE A 51 -0.48 -42.02 24.18
N PHE A 52 0.81 -41.77 24.01
CA PHE A 52 1.48 -41.98 22.75
C PHE A 52 2.61 -42.98 22.92
N ASN A 53 2.79 -43.82 21.91
CA ASN A 53 3.82 -44.84 21.90
C ASN A 53 5.21 -44.18 22.01
N ASP A 54 6.06 -44.68 22.90
CA ASP A 54 7.45 -44.24 23.08
C ASP A 54 8.30 -44.38 21.80
N LYS A 55 7.95 -45.32 20.92
CA LYS A 55 8.51 -45.49 19.56
C LYS A 55 7.94 -44.51 18.54
N LEU A 56 6.89 -43.75 18.88
CA LEU A 56 6.24 -42.71 18.05
C LEU A 56 5.90 -43.20 16.63
N GLN A 57 5.46 -44.45 16.51
CA GLN A 57 5.26 -45.13 15.23
C GLN A 57 3.92 -44.83 14.55
N ASP A 58 2.91 -44.34 15.26
CA ASP A 58 1.61 -43.92 14.70
C ASP A 58 1.03 -42.75 15.51
N LEU A 59 1.14 -41.53 14.97
CA LEU A 59 0.68 -40.30 15.62
C LEU A 59 -0.74 -39.89 15.17
N SER A 60 -1.47 -40.77 14.48
CA SER A 60 -2.75 -40.43 13.84
C SER A 60 -3.83 -39.97 14.83
N ALA A 61 -3.86 -40.54 16.04
CA ALA A 61 -4.79 -40.14 17.10
C ALA A 61 -4.47 -38.75 17.66
N LEU A 62 -3.20 -38.48 17.98
CA LEU A 62 -2.72 -37.16 18.42
C LEU A 62 -3.02 -36.09 17.37
N VAL A 63 -2.83 -36.44 16.10
CA VAL A 63 -3.05 -35.51 14.98
C VAL A 63 -4.52 -35.21 14.79
N LYS A 64 -5.40 -36.21 14.85
CA LYS A 64 -6.85 -35.99 14.86
C LYS A 64 -7.28 -35.13 16.04
N PHE A 65 -6.69 -35.35 17.22
CA PHE A 65 -6.99 -34.55 18.41
C PHE A 65 -6.57 -33.09 18.24
N LEU A 66 -5.34 -32.82 17.80
CA LEU A 66 -4.89 -31.45 17.54
C LEU A 66 -5.71 -30.79 16.41
N GLN A 67 -6.00 -31.51 15.34
CA GLN A 67 -6.84 -31.02 14.23
C GLN A 67 -8.29 -30.75 14.63
N SER A 68 -8.80 -31.38 15.70
CA SER A 68 -10.13 -31.11 16.23
C SER A 68 -10.24 -29.76 16.96
N GLY A 69 -9.12 -29.10 17.27
CA GLY A 69 -9.10 -27.88 18.07
C GLY A 69 -9.31 -28.12 19.58
N ALA A 70 -9.18 -29.37 20.03
CA ALA A 70 -9.27 -29.72 21.45
C ALA A 70 -8.11 -29.14 22.27
N ALA A 71 -6.92 -29.00 21.67
CA ALA A 71 -5.78 -28.27 22.20
C ALA A 71 -5.18 -27.32 21.15
N ASP A 72 -4.68 -26.19 21.62
CA ASP A 72 -3.97 -25.19 20.82
C ASP A 72 -2.49 -25.57 20.69
N TYR A 73 -1.86 -25.99 21.80
CA TYR A 73 -0.45 -26.37 21.85
C TYR A 73 -0.27 -27.78 22.41
N PHE A 74 0.67 -28.53 21.84
CA PHE A 74 1.30 -29.69 22.44
C PHE A 74 2.64 -29.28 23.05
N LEU A 75 2.68 -29.12 24.37
CA LEU A 75 3.78 -28.45 25.05
C LEU A 75 4.71 -29.45 25.73
N PHE A 76 6.00 -29.36 25.42
CA PHE A 76 7.05 -30.13 26.08
C PHE A 76 7.73 -29.29 27.16
N VAL A 77 7.74 -29.79 28.39
CA VAL A 77 8.47 -29.14 29.50
C VAL A 77 9.99 -29.18 29.24
N ASN A 78 10.48 -30.30 28.69
CA ASN A 78 11.90 -30.54 28.44
C ASN A 78 12.23 -30.67 26.95
N GLN A 79 13.28 -29.96 26.51
CA GLN A 79 13.71 -29.96 25.11
C GLN A 79 14.18 -31.34 24.62
N ARG A 80 14.71 -32.17 25.53
CA ARG A 80 15.21 -33.51 25.21
C ARG A 80 14.10 -34.43 24.73
N ASP A 81 12.91 -34.29 25.31
CA ASP A 81 11.74 -35.12 25.00
C ASP A 81 11.11 -34.72 23.66
N LEU A 82 11.34 -33.48 23.23
CA LEU A 82 10.89 -32.98 21.93
C LEU A 82 11.72 -33.54 20.76
N ALA A 83 13.01 -33.84 20.94
CA ALA A 83 13.90 -34.17 19.81
C ALA A 83 13.49 -35.44 19.03
N PRO A 84 13.15 -36.57 19.67
CA PRO A 84 12.62 -37.76 18.98
C PRO A 84 11.29 -37.47 18.28
N PHE A 85 10.42 -36.71 18.96
CA PHE A 85 9.12 -36.31 18.44
C PHE A 85 9.25 -35.46 17.17
N ARG A 86 10.10 -34.42 17.19
CA ARG A 86 10.33 -33.53 16.06
C ARG A 86 10.82 -34.30 14.83
N ASN A 87 11.76 -35.22 14.99
CA ASN A 87 12.31 -35.99 13.87
C ASN A 87 11.27 -36.90 13.21
N ASN A 88 10.40 -37.55 13.98
CA ASN A 88 9.37 -38.45 13.45
C ASN A 88 8.11 -37.71 12.96
N ALA A 89 7.67 -36.69 13.69
CA ALA A 89 6.55 -35.85 13.31
C ALA A 89 6.83 -35.08 12.01
N TYR A 90 8.04 -34.53 11.87
CA TYR A 90 8.48 -33.79 10.68
C TYR A 90 8.52 -34.69 9.43
N LYS A 91 9.07 -35.90 9.53
CA LYS A 91 9.10 -36.88 8.43
C LYS A 91 7.71 -37.27 7.92
N ARG A 92 6.68 -37.10 8.74
CA ARG A 92 5.31 -37.54 8.48
C ARG A 92 4.31 -36.39 8.27
N GLY A 93 4.80 -35.15 8.18
CA GLY A 93 3.97 -33.97 7.89
C GLY A 93 3.07 -33.52 9.04
N TYR A 94 3.38 -33.91 10.29
CA TYR A 94 2.60 -33.53 11.45
C TYR A 94 3.00 -32.15 12.00
N LEU A 95 2.00 -31.43 12.49
CA LEU A 95 1.94 -30.02 12.92
C LEU A 95 3.17 -29.55 13.71
N SER A 96 4.17 -28.99 13.03
CA SER A 96 5.45 -28.64 13.65
C SER A 96 5.41 -27.44 14.60
N SER A 97 4.31 -26.70 14.58
CA SER A 97 4.18 -25.37 15.17
C SER A 97 3.18 -25.27 16.33
N GLN A 98 2.27 -26.24 16.46
CA GLN A 98 1.53 -26.46 17.71
C GLN A 98 2.41 -27.17 18.75
N VAL A 99 3.52 -27.77 18.31
CA VAL A 99 4.44 -28.50 19.17
C VAL A 99 5.57 -27.57 19.62
N VAL A 100 5.51 -27.12 20.87
CA VAL A 100 6.40 -26.08 21.39
C VAL A 100 7.06 -26.52 22.69
N THR A 101 8.23 -25.96 22.97
CA THR A 101 8.82 -26.05 24.30
C THR A 101 8.19 -25.02 25.22
N LEU A 102 8.34 -25.20 26.53
CA LEU A 102 7.96 -24.20 27.52
C LEU A 102 8.56 -22.80 27.22
N GLU A 103 9.85 -22.73 26.89
CA GLU A 103 10.50 -21.44 26.61
C GLU A 103 9.97 -20.76 25.34
N GLN A 104 9.69 -21.54 24.29
CA GLN A 104 9.04 -21.03 23.09
C GLN A 104 7.64 -20.54 23.39
N PHE A 105 6.87 -21.31 24.15
CA PHE A 105 5.55 -20.91 24.58
C PHE A 105 5.60 -19.61 25.38
N LYS A 106 6.58 -19.40 26.27
CA LYS A 106 6.74 -18.14 27.01
C LYS A 106 7.06 -16.94 26.12
N ALA A 107 7.94 -17.11 25.14
CA ALA A 107 8.43 -16.03 24.28
C ALA A 107 7.44 -15.57 23.20
N SER A 108 6.54 -16.46 22.77
CA SER A 108 5.60 -16.17 21.69
C SER A 108 4.46 -15.23 22.12
N PRO A 109 3.90 -14.37 21.25
CA PRO A 109 2.67 -13.62 21.55
C PRO A 109 1.52 -14.54 22.04
N PRO A 110 0.56 -14.05 22.83
CA PRO A 110 -0.55 -14.87 23.34
C PRO A 110 -1.30 -15.64 22.25
N ASP A 111 -1.57 -15.01 21.10
CA ASP A 111 -2.30 -15.58 19.97
C ASP A 111 -1.40 -16.28 18.92
N PHE A 112 -0.13 -16.54 19.23
CA PHE A 112 0.84 -17.07 18.26
C PHE A 112 0.72 -18.59 18.06
N LEU A 113 -0.22 -19.01 17.21
CA LEU A 113 -0.27 -20.36 16.67
C LEU A 113 0.12 -20.30 15.20
N TYR A 114 1.42 -20.48 14.91
CA TYR A 114 1.80 -20.88 13.56
C TYR A 114 1.15 -22.25 13.32
N ASP A 115 0.52 -22.47 12.17
CA ASP A 115 0.11 -23.81 11.74
C ASP A 115 0.73 -24.04 10.36
N THR A 116 1.80 -24.84 10.32
CA THR A 116 2.45 -25.19 9.05
C THR A 116 1.52 -25.90 8.06
N ASN A 117 0.41 -26.47 8.51
CA ASN A 117 -0.65 -27.02 7.66
C ASN A 117 -1.69 -25.97 7.26
N ALA A 118 -1.83 -24.86 7.97
CA ALA A 118 -2.65 -23.74 7.52
C ALA A 118 -2.06 -23.14 6.24
N ASP A 119 -0.73 -23.03 6.13
CA ASP A 119 -0.03 -22.61 4.91
C ASP A 119 -0.38 -23.52 3.72
N LEU A 120 -0.40 -24.85 3.93
CA LEU A 120 -0.76 -25.82 2.88
C LEU A 120 -2.20 -25.68 2.37
N ARG A 121 -3.09 -25.00 3.10
CA ARG A 121 -4.46 -24.71 2.68
C ARG A 121 -4.59 -23.37 1.97
N LEU A 122 -3.72 -22.41 2.28
CA LEU A 122 -3.61 -21.16 1.54
C LEU A 122 -3.01 -21.37 0.14
N LEU A 123 -2.04 -22.28 0.01
CA LEU A 123 -1.35 -22.52 -1.26
C LEU A 123 -2.29 -22.90 -2.41
N PRO A 124 -3.23 -23.85 -2.28
CA PRO A 124 -4.20 -24.15 -3.34
C PRO A 124 -5.06 -22.95 -3.72
N PHE A 125 -5.43 -22.10 -2.76
CA PHE A 125 -6.19 -20.88 -3.03
C PHE A 125 -5.36 -19.92 -3.89
N LEU A 126 -4.12 -19.64 -3.49
CA LEU A 126 -3.23 -18.76 -4.24
C LEU A 126 -2.88 -19.33 -5.64
N LYS A 127 -2.73 -20.65 -5.78
CA LYS A 127 -2.45 -21.31 -7.07
C LYS A 127 -3.65 -21.38 -8.01
N ASN A 128 -4.86 -21.59 -7.48
CA ASN A 128 -6.08 -21.61 -8.28
C ASN A 128 -6.56 -20.19 -8.62
N SER A 129 -6.08 -19.18 -7.90
CA SER A 129 -6.31 -17.79 -8.20
C SER A 129 -5.36 -17.30 -9.30
N SER A 130 -5.78 -16.31 -10.10
CA SER A 130 -4.97 -15.68 -11.13
C SER A 130 -3.86 -14.76 -10.58
N VAL A 131 -3.36 -15.04 -9.38
CA VAL A 131 -2.41 -14.21 -8.62
C VAL A 131 -1.01 -14.42 -9.18
N LYS A 132 -0.35 -13.34 -9.60
CA LYS A 132 1.00 -13.36 -10.16
C LYS A 132 2.02 -12.63 -9.28
N THR A 133 1.55 -11.64 -8.53
CA THR A 133 2.35 -10.76 -7.70
C THR A 133 1.85 -10.79 -6.26
N LEU A 134 2.76 -11.01 -5.32
CA LEU A 134 2.44 -11.08 -3.90
C LEU A 134 3.38 -10.21 -3.07
N LEU A 135 2.84 -9.47 -2.11
CA LEU A 135 3.62 -8.74 -1.10
C LEU A 135 3.46 -9.38 0.28
N ASP A 136 4.54 -9.93 0.82
CA ASP A 136 4.63 -10.46 2.18
C ASP A 136 5.03 -9.33 3.15
N VAL A 137 4.03 -8.66 3.73
CA VAL A 137 4.21 -7.42 4.51
C VAL A 137 4.99 -7.64 5.80
N ASP A 138 5.04 -8.88 6.29
CA ASP A 138 5.72 -9.19 7.54
C ASP A 138 6.88 -10.20 7.34
N GLY A 139 7.27 -10.51 6.11
CA GLY A 139 8.30 -11.53 5.83
C GLY A 139 7.95 -12.90 6.43
N TYR A 140 6.67 -13.23 6.48
CA TYR A 140 6.13 -14.46 7.06
C TYR A 140 6.75 -15.71 6.41
N PHE A 141 6.88 -15.74 5.09
CA PHE A 141 7.44 -16.92 4.41
C PHE A 141 8.90 -17.20 4.74
N ALA A 142 9.71 -16.18 5.04
CA ALA A 142 11.07 -16.37 5.54
C ALA A 142 11.12 -16.88 6.99
N ARG A 143 10.06 -16.67 7.77
CA ARG A 143 9.94 -17.14 9.17
C ARG A 143 9.38 -18.56 9.23
N GLY A 144 8.49 -18.92 8.32
CA GLY A 144 7.97 -20.27 8.14
C GLY A 144 8.95 -21.17 7.40
N ARG A 145 9.12 -22.42 7.81
CA ARG A 145 10.03 -23.37 7.13
C ARG A 145 9.51 -23.91 5.78
N VAL A 146 8.63 -23.17 5.09
CA VAL A 146 8.05 -23.58 3.79
C VAL A 146 8.88 -22.98 2.66
N PHE A 147 10.14 -23.40 2.58
CA PHE A 147 11.18 -22.78 1.74
C PHE A 147 11.09 -23.12 0.23
N THR A 148 10.33 -24.13 -0.20
CA THR A 148 10.60 -24.78 -1.50
C THR A 148 9.42 -24.89 -2.48
N LYS A 149 8.21 -24.43 -2.13
CA LYS A 149 7.00 -24.64 -2.97
C LYS A 149 6.25 -23.38 -3.41
N LEU A 150 6.66 -22.19 -2.98
CA LEU A 150 6.02 -20.93 -3.38
C LEU A 150 6.68 -20.32 -4.62
N ALA A 151 8.02 -20.23 -4.64
CA ALA A 151 8.76 -19.49 -5.66
C ALA A 151 8.55 -19.97 -7.11
N ASN A 152 8.15 -21.22 -7.33
CA ASN A 152 7.96 -21.77 -8.68
C ASN A 152 6.59 -21.45 -9.30
N ASP A 153 5.63 -20.93 -8.52
CA ASP A 153 4.25 -20.74 -8.97
C ASP A 153 3.84 -19.26 -9.14
N PHE A 154 4.64 -18.31 -8.63
CA PHE A 154 4.38 -16.87 -8.76
C PHE A 154 5.41 -16.20 -9.68
N THR A 155 5.00 -15.11 -10.33
CA THR A 155 5.93 -14.30 -11.15
C THR A 155 6.81 -13.43 -10.26
N GLU A 156 6.27 -12.94 -9.13
CA GLU A 156 7.00 -12.06 -8.21
C GLU A 156 6.46 -12.20 -6.78
N ILE A 157 7.36 -12.37 -5.81
CA ILE A 157 7.04 -12.35 -4.38
C ILE A 157 7.99 -11.37 -3.71
N ASP A 158 7.49 -10.27 -3.18
CA ASP A 158 8.31 -9.30 -2.44
C ASP A 158 8.01 -9.37 -0.95
N ALA A 159 8.93 -8.87 -0.13
CA ALA A 159 8.73 -8.78 1.31
C ALA A 159 8.98 -7.37 1.84
N VAL A 160 8.43 -7.09 3.02
CA VAL A 160 8.81 -5.94 3.84
C VAL A 160 9.50 -6.45 5.11
N SER A 161 10.73 -6.01 5.35
CA SER A 161 11.50 -6.32 6.57
C SER A 161 12.55 -5.26 6.84
N ASP A 162 12.61 -4.81 8.10
CA ASP A 162 13.67 -3.93 8.61
C ASP A 162 14.91 -4.71 9.08
N LYS A 163 14.81 -6.05 9.16
CA LYS A 163 15.86 -6.97 9.59
C LYS A 163 16.54 -7.62 8.40
N SER A 164 17.86 -7.80 8.52
CA SER A 164 18.63 -8.66 7.61
C SER A 164 18.13 -10.10 7.70
N MET A 165 17.78 -10.67 6.56
CA MET A 165 17.37 -12.06 6.43
C MET A 165 18.59 -12.92 6.06
N PRO A 166 18.70 -14.16 6.57
CA PRO A 166 19.70 -15.10 6.07
C PRO A 166 19.60 -15.28 4.54
N PRO A 167 20.71 -15.41 3.79
CA PRO A 167 20.68 -15.46 2.31
C PRO A 167 19.74 -16.53 1.73
N MET A 168 19.64 -17.70 2.38
CA MET A 168 18.74 -18.77 1.94
C MET A 168 17.25 -18.43 2.09
N THR A 169 16.91 -17.54 3.02
CA THR A 169 15.53 -17.07 3.25
C THR A 169 15.20 -15.84 2.40
N GLU A 170 16.19 -15.01 2.10
CA GLU A 170 16.06 -13.86 1.20
C GLU A 170 15.79 -14.30 -0.24
N ASN A 171 16.41 -15.40 -0.68
CA ASN A 171 16.21 -15.98 -2.02
C ASN A 171 14.77 -16.43 -2.32
N ILE A 172 13.86 -16.42 -1.33
CA ILE A 172 12.42 -16.62 -1.55
C ILE A 172 11.81 -15.40 -2.27
N TYR A 173 12.34 -14.22 -1.99
CA TYR A 173 11.77 -12.95 -2.42
C TYR A 173 12.53 -12.38 -3.62
N THR A 174 11.80 -11.77 -4.54
CA THR A 174 12.35 -10.99 -5.65
C THR A 174 12.95 -9.69 -5.13
N HIS A 175 12.29 -9.04 -4.17
CA HIS A 175 12.79 -7.86 -3.48
C HIS A 175 12.38 -7.84 -2.00
N VAL A 176 13.25 -7.30 -1.13
CA VAL A 176 12.96 -7.06 0.29
C VAL A 176 13.04 -5.56 0.57
N TYR A 177 11.88 -4.93 0.75
CA TYR A 177 11.74 -3.52 1.10
C TYR A 177 12.00 -3.29 2.58
N LYS A 178 12.69 -2.21 2.93
CA LYS A 178 12.97 -1.85 4.34
C LYS A 178 11.71 -1.56 5.16
N ASN A 179 10.68 -1.03 4.53
CA ASN A 179 9.38 -0.70 5.14
C ASN A 179 8.30 -0.57 4.05
N LEU A 180 7.03 -0.51 4.44
CA LEU A 180 5.91 -0.38 3.50
C LEU A 180 5.99 0.89 2.64
N ALA A 181 6.55 1.99 3.15
CA ALA A 181 6.70 3.21 2.35
C ALA A 181 7.70 3.02 1.19
N ALA A 182 8.72 2.17 1.37
CA ALA A 182 9.70 1.84 0.33
C ALA A 182 9.11 1.00 -0.82
N VAL A 183 7.97 0.33 -0.60
CA VAL A 183 7.21 -0.35 -1.67
C VAL A 183 6.74 0.66 -2.72
N GLY A 184 6.49 1.91 -2.30
CA GLY A 184 6.07 3.00 -3.17
C GLY A 184 4.67 2.80 -3.72
N LEU A 185 4.53 2.88 -5.05
CA LEU A 185 3.25 2.80 -5.77
C LEU A 185 3.07 1.48 -6.54
N LYS A 186 3.90 0.48 -6.25
CA LYS A 186 3.79 -0.82 -6.88
C LYS A 186 2.51 -1.53 -6.43
N HIS A 187 1.76 -2.06 -7.38
CA HIS A 187 0.55 -2.83 -7.12
C HIS A 187 0.84 -4.33 -7.14
N TYR A 188 0.19 -5.06 -6.23
CA TYR A 188 0.25 -6.51 -6.07
C TYR A 188 -1.17 -7.08 -6.13
N ASP A 189 -1.31 -8.27 -6.70
CA ASP A 189 -2.61 -8.97 -6.74
C ASP A 189 -3.08 -9.32 -5.31
N VAL A 190 -2.13 -9.68 -4.44
CA VAL A 190 -2.35 -10.03 -3.04
C VAL A 190 -1.28 -9.42 -2.15
N ALA A 191 -1.68 -8.92 -0.99
CA ALA A 191 -0.77 -8.62 0.12
C ALA A 191 -1.10 -9.49 1.34
N LEU A 192 -0.08 -10.10 1.95
CA LEU A 192 -0.19 -10.91 3.16
C LEU A 192 0.18 -10.07 4.39
N ILE A 193 -0.76 -9.97 5.35
CA ILE A 193 -0.52 -9.40 6.68
C ILE A 193 -0.85 -10.47 7.71
N ILE A 194 0.10 -10.87 8.53
CA ILE A 194 -0.02 -12.11 9.31
C ILE A 194 0.01 -11.83 10.83
N GLU A 195 1.03 -11.14 11.31
CA GLU A 195 1.31 -11.09 12.75
C GLU A 195 0.99 -9.73 13.36
N ARG A 196 -0.30 -9.38 13.42
CA ARG A 196 -0.67 -8.04 13.86
C ARG A 196 -1.81 -8.04 14.87
N LYS A 197 -1.62 -7.30 15.97
CA LYS A 197 -2.75 -6.84 16.79
C LYS A 197 -3.65 -5.95 15.92
N PRO A 198 -4.93 -5.74 16.26
CA PRO A 198 -5.85 -4.96 15.43
C PRO A 198 -5.28 -3.60 14.96
N ILE A 199 -4.55 -2.88 15.82
CA ILE A 199 -3.98 -1.58 15.49
C ILE A 199 -2.84 -1.67 14.45
N ASP A 200 -2.01 -2.71 14.56
CA ASP A 200 -0.91 -2.94 13.63
C ASP A 200 -1.49 -3.40 12.28
N PHE A 201 -2.54 -4.23 12.32
CA PHE A 201 -3.24 -4.73 11.13
C PHE A 201 -3.87 -3.56 10.41
N ASP A 202 -4.59 -2.69 11.12
CA ASP A 202 -5.24 -1.53 10.52
C ASP A 202 -4.23 -0.56 9.94
N SER A 203 -3.10 -0.32 10.62
CA SER A 203 -2.03 0.53 10.12
C SER A 203 -1.43 -0.02 8.81
N ALA A 204 -1.12 -1.31 8.73
CA ALA A 204 -0.67 -1.92 7.48
C ALA A 204 -1.79 -1.96 6.43
N PHE A 205 -3.02 -2.23 6.83
CA PHE A 205 -4.17 -2.27 5.94
C PHE A 205 -4.45 -0.89 5.31
N ILE A 206 -4.23 0.20 6.03
CA ILE A 206 -4.30 1.57 5.49
C ILE A 206 -3.12 1.83 4.56
N LEU A 207 -1.90 1.42 4.93
CA LEU A 207 -0.73 1.63 4.06
C LEU A 207 -0.78 0.82 2.76
N LEU A 208 -1.44 -0.35 2.80
CA LEU A 208 -1.72 -1.16 1.62
C LEU A 208 -2.87 -0.62 0.78
N GLU A 209 -3.54 0.46 1.19
CA GLU A 209 -4.52 1.14 0.37
C GLU A 209 -3.84 1.47 -0.95
N ASN A 210 -4.33 0.84 -2.03
CA ASN A 210 -3.84 0.97 -3.40
C ASN A 210 -2.51 0.28 -3.75
N ILE A 211 -1.96 -0.50 -2.82
CA ILE A 211 -0.86 -1.43 -3.08
C ILE A 211 -1.43 -2.82 -3.42
N ALA A 212 -2.56 -3.21 -2.82
CA ALA A 212 -3.21 -4.49 -3.15
C ALA A 212 -4.73 -4.43 -2.94
N ASP A 213 -5.47 -4.92 -3.94
CA ASP A 213 -6.93 -5.08 -3.89
C ASP A 213 -7.37 -6.22 -2.96
N THR A 214 -6.54 -7.26 -2.84
CA THR A 214 -6.80 -8.39 -1.94
C THR A 214 -5.77 -8.40 -0.82
N VAL A 215 -6.26 -8.38 0.41
CA VAL A 215 -5.43 -8.60 1.60
C VAL A 215 -5.76 -9.97 2.16
N ILE A 216 -4.75 -10.78 2.43
CA ILE A 216 -4.93 -12.05 3.12
C ILE A 216 -4.29 -11.93 4.49
N THR A 217 -5.03 -12.36 5.50
CA THR A 217 -4.55 -12.46 6.88
C THR A 217 -5.01 -13.76 7.49
N PHE A 218 -4.47 -14.14 8.64
CA PHE A 218 -5.07 -15.20 9.44
C PHE A 218 -5.48 -14.67 10.80
N ALA A 219 -6.60 -15.16 11.29
CA ALA A 219 -7.04 -14.88 12.65
C ALA A 219 -7.52 -16.17 13.32
N ARG A 220 -7.16 -16.35 14.59
CA ARG A 220 -7.70 -17.42 15.43
C ARG A 220 -9.18 -17.15 15.71
N SER A 221 -9.97 -18.21 15.78
CA SER A 221 -11.40 -18.07 16.14
C SER A 221 -11.55 -17.43 17.51
N GLY A 222 -12.30 -16.34 17.58
CA GLY A 222 -12.55 -15.52 18.77
C GLY A 222 -11.43 -14.54 19.14
N SER A 223 -10.38 -14.37 18.32
CA SER A 223 -9.33 -13.38 18.61
C SER A 223 -9.82 -11.94 18.42
N GLU A 224 -9.10 -10.98 19.01
CA GLU A 224 -9.36 -9.55 18.80
C GLU A 224 -9.30 -9.17 17.31
N LEU A 225 -8.37 -9.76 16.55
CA LEU A 225 -8.24 -9.53 15.12
C LEU A 225 -9.44 -10.07 14.33
N GLU A 226 -9.94 -11.27 14.67
CA GLU A 226 -11.14 -11.81 14.01
C GLU A 226 -12.35 -10.90 14.28
N GLN A 227 -12.55 -10.50 15.53
CA GLN A 227 -13.62 -9.59 15.91
C GLN A 227 -13.51 -8.24 15.20
N TYR A 228 -12.28 -7.71 15.10
CA TYR A 228 -12.02 -6.48 14.36
C TYR A 228 -12.42 -6.58 12.88
N ILE A 229 -12.01 -7.66 12.20
CA ILE A 229 -12.37 -7.90 10.79
C ILE A 229 -13.89 -7.98 10.62
N LEU A 230 -14.56 -8.76 11.48
CA LEU A 230 -16.01 -8.96 11.43
C LEU A 230 -16.80 -7.69 11.80
N ALA A 231 -16.26 -6.81 12.64
CA ALA A 231 -16.87 -5.52 12.96
C ALA A 231 -16.73 -4.49 11.83
N ASN A 232 -15.81 -4.71 10.89
CA ASN A 232 -15.47 -3.77 9.81
C ASN A 232 -15.77 -4.32 8.41
N LEU A 233 -16.75 -5.22 8.27
CA LEU A 233 -17.12 -5.85 6.99
C LEU A 233 -17.45 -4.85 5.88
N ASN A 234 -17.98 -3.68 6.25
CA ASN A 234 -18.29 -2.58 5.32
C ASN A 234 -17.07 -2.00 4.59
N ARG A 235 -15.84 -2.30 5.01
CA ARG A 235 -14.60 -1.88 4.34
C ARG A 235 -14.20 -2.79 3.19
N PHE A 236 -14.90 -3.91 3.01
CA PHE A 236 -14.55 -4.96 2.06
C PHE A 236 -15.68 -5.18 1.05
N ALA A 237 -15.33 -5.38 -0.23
CA ALA A 237 -16.27 -5.86 -1.24
C ALA A 237 -16.66 -7.32 -0.98
N GLU A 238 -15.70 -8.12 -0.53
CA GLU A 238 -15.87 -9.53 -0.27
C GLU A 238 -14.98 -9.93 0.90
N VAL A 239 -15.57 -10.70 1.83
CA VAL A 239 -14.84 -11.37 2.90
C VAL A 239 -15.15 -12.85 2.79
N SER A 240 -14.12 -13.65 2.56
CA SER A 240 -14.21 -15.11 2.63
C SER A 240 -13.19 -15.64 3.64
N ALA A 241 -13.47 -16.83 4.17
CA ALA A 241 -12.59 -17.47 5.12
C ALA A 241 -12.31 -18.91 4.72
N LEU A 242 -11.04 -19.30 4.70
CA LEU A 242 -10.63 -20.70 4.57
C LEU A 242 -10.31 -21.25 5.96
N ASN A 243 -10.89 -22.40 6.30
CA ASN A 243 -10.59 -23.05 7.56
C ASN A 243 -9.16 -23.59 7.54
N GLY A 244 -8.28 -23.01 8.36
CA GLY A 244 -6.89 -23.37 8.54
C GLY A 244 -6.65 -24.37 9.68
N GLY A 245 -7.68 -24.86 10.37
CA GLY A 245 -7.55 -25.63 11.61
C GLY A 245 -7.83 -24.74 12.82
N ALA A 246 -6.82 -24.50 13.66
CA ALA A 246 -6.93 -23.60 14.81
C ALA A 246 -7.08 -22.11 14.41
N VAL A 247 -6.74 -21.78 13.16
CA VAL A 247 -6.85 -20.43 12.58
C VAL A 247 -7.74 -20.44 11.35
N LYS A 248 -8.31 -19.28 10.99
CA LYS A 248 -8.97 -19.05 9.71
C LYS A 248 -8.15 -18.08 8.88
N TRP A 249 -7.96 -18.40 7.60
CA TRP A 249 -7.42 -17.45 6.64
C TRP A 249 -8.56 -16.56 6.16
N TYR A 250 -8.46 -15.28 6.46
CA TYR A 250 -9.37 -14.26 5.95
C TYR A 250 -8.83 -13.72 4.63
N ILE A 251 -9.63 -13.84 3.59
CA ILE A 251 -9.39 -13.23 2.28
C ILE A 251 -10.30 -12.01 2.20
N LEU A 252 -9.66 -10.85 2.19
CA LEU A 252 -10.29 -9.56 2.34
C LEU A 252 -10.12 -8.79 1.02
N LYS A 253 -11.13 -8.87 0.16
CA LYS A 253 -11.16 -8.08 -1.06
C LYS A 253 -11.63 -6.68 -0.72
N ARG A 254 -10.77 -5.69 -0.90
CA ARG A 254 -11.11 -4.29 -0.64
C ARG A 254 -12.33 -3.89 -1.45
N LEU A 255 -13.14 -3.03 -0.85
CA LEU A 255 -14.19 -2.36 -1.60
C LEU A 255 -13.53 -1.37 -2.55
N THR A 256 -13.26 -1.81 -3.78
CA THR A 256 -12.94 -0.88 -4.87
C THR A 256 -14.21 -0.07 -5.11
N PRO A 257 -14.19 1.27 -4.98
CA PRO A 257 -15.37 2.05 -5.31
C PRO A 257 -15.72 1.81 -6.79
N PRO A 258 -17.00 1.91 -7.19
CA PRO A 258 -17.36 1.86 -8.61
C PRO A 258 -16.43 2.78 -9.41
N GLU A 259 -16.00 2.37 -10.61
CA GLU A 259 -15.10 3.17 -11.45
C GLU A 259 -15.76 4.52 -11.81
N ASP A 260 -15.51 5.48 -10.94
CA ASP A 260 -15.93 6.86 -11.02
C ASP A 260 -14.79 7.68 -11.61
N PHE A 261 -15.06 8.31 -12.74
CA PHE A 261 -14.08 8.96 -13.62
C PHE A 261 -14.43 10.44 -13.72
N CYS A 262 -13.47 11.30 -13.39
CA CYS A 262 -13.64 12.74 -13.55
C CYS A 262 -12.33 13.41 -13.96
N VAL A 263 -12.32 14.10 -15.08
CA VAL A 263 -11.21 14.95 -15.51
C VAL A 263 -11.61 16.41 -15.35
N TYR A 264 -10.84 17.15 -14.56
CA TYR A 264 -11.06 18.56 -14.32
C TYR A 264 -10.25 19.38 -15.34
N ALA A 265 -10.95 20.12 -16.19
CA ALA A 265 -10.38 21.08 -17.13
C ALA A 265 -10.30 22.45 -16.44
N VAL A 266 -9.08 22.86 -16.08
CA VAL A 266 -8.85 24.11 -15.36
C VAL A 266 -8.95 25.30 -16.31
N THR A 267 -9.77 26.28 -15.93
CA THR A 267 -9.88 27.57 -16.60
C THR A 267 -9.48 28.73 -15.68
N TYR A 268 -8.89 29.76 -16.28
CA TYR A 268 -8.66 31.08 -15.68
C TYR A 268 -9.37 32.19 -16.46
N LYS A 269 -10.19 31.80 -17.44
CA LYS A 269 -11.00 32.70 -18.27
C LYS A 269 -12.47 32.32 -18.16
N ASN A 270 -13.33 33.32 -18.33
CA ASN A 270 -14.74 33.04 -18.57
C ASN A 270 -14.88 32.40 -19.97
N ILE A 271 -15.25 31.13 -19.98
CA ILE A 271 -15.36 30.30 -21.18
C ILE A 271 -16.68 29.54 -21.15
N GLU A 272 -17.19 29.19 -22.33
CA GLU A 272 -18.24 28.19 -22.50
C GLU A 272 -17.67 27.01 -23.29
N LEU A 273 -17.54 25.84 -22.66
CA LEU A 273 -17.30 24.60 -23.40
C LEU A 273 -18.65 24.13 -23.93
N ALA A 274 -18.86 24.26 -25.25
CA ALA A 274 -20.14 23.99 -25.90
C ALA A 274 -20.70 22.59 -25.58
N THR A 275 -19.84 21.58 -25.36
CA THR A 275 -20.19 20.31 -24.71
C THR A 275 -18.92 19.59 -24.24
N PRO A 276 -18.58 19.56 -22.93
CA PRO A 276 -17.46 18.75 -22.46
C PRO A 276 -17.78 17.24 -22.64
N PRO A 277 -16.80 16.39 -22.98
CA PRO A 277 -17.02 14.94 -23.04
C PRO A 277 -17.50 14.37 -21.70
N GLU A 278 -18.12 13.19 -21.73
CA GLU A 278 -18.57 12.52 -20.52
C GLU A 278 -17.42 12.36 -19.50
N GLY A 279 -17.67 12.76 -18.26
CA GLY A 279 -16.67 12.74 -17.20
C GLY A 279 -15.70 13.92 -17.18
N TYR A 280 -15.82 14.88 -18.10
CA TYR A 280 -15.04 16.12 -18.04
C TYR A 280 -15.84 17.24 -17.36
N LYS A 281 -15.20 17.97 -16.45
CA LYS A 281 -15.80 19.10 -15.73
C LYS A 281 -14.88 20.31 -15.80
N ILE A 282 -15.45 21.49 -15.98
CA ILE A 282 -14.71 22.74 -15.83
C ILE A 282 -14.53 23.02 -14.36
N ILE A 283 -13.32 23.43 -13.98
CA ILE A 283 -13.05 24.07 -12.70
C ILE A 283 -12.35 25.40 -12.95
N GLN A 284 -12.86 26.45 -12.30
CA GLN A 284 -12.22 27.74 -12.27
C GLN A 284 -11.12 27.75 -11.22
N GLY A 285 -9.88 27.96 -11.67
CA GLY A 285 -8.76 28.22 -10.78
C GLY A 285 -8.73 29.68 -10.32
N GLY A 286 -8.45 29.89 -9.03
CA GLY A 286 -8.32 31.23 -8.46
C GLY A 286 -9.63 32.00 -8.41
N ARG A 287 -10.77 31.32 -8.23
CA ARG A 287 -12.08 32.01 -8.14
C ARG A 287 -12.11 33.06 -7.02
N ASP A 288 -11.43 32.80 -5.91
CA ASP A 288 -11.29 33.71 -4.76
C ASP A 288 -10.69 35.07 -5.15
N VAL A 289 -9.81 35.10 -6.17
CA VAL A 289 -9.09 36.31 -6.60
C VAL A 289 -9.52 36.86 -7.95
N ASN A 290 -10.19 36.05 -8.78
CA ASN A 290 -10.55 36.39 -10.17
C ASN A 290 -12.06 36.65 -10.38
N GLY A 291 -12.88 36.53 -9.33
CA GLY A 291 -14.34 36.65 -9.42
C GLY A 291 -15.01 35.39 -9.97
N ASP A 292 -16.34 35.35 -10.03
CA ASP A 292 -17.08 34.14 -10.41
C ASP A 292 -17.40 34.09 -11.91
N PHE A 293 -16.96 33.02 -12.61
CA PHE A 293 -17.28 32.77 -14.02
C PHE A 293 -18.50 31.85 -14.22
N GLY A 294 -19.22 31.49 -13.16
CA GLY A 294 -20.38 30.59 -13.20
C GLY A 294 -20.01 29.10 -13.24
N HIS A 295 -18.73 28.77 -13.06
CA HIS A 295 -18.22 27.39 -13.04
C HIS A 295 -18.03 26.89 -11.60
N LEU A 296 -17.76 25.59 -11.45
CA LEU A 296 -17.22 25.05 -10.20
C LEU A 296 -15.92 25.80 -9.87
N GLY A 297 -15.80 26.33 -8.64
CA GLY A 297 -14.62 27.04 -8.18
C GLY A 297 -13.73 26.19 -7.31
N ASP A 298 -12.43 26.49 -7.34
CA ASP A 298 -11.43 25.93 -6.43
C ASP A 298 -11.40 26.62 -5.05
N ASP A 299 -12.37 27.46 -4.73
CA ASP A 299 -12.48 28.32 -3.54
C ASP A 299 -13.46 27.78 -2.48
N THR A 300 -13.94 26.54 -2.64
CA THR A 300 -14.87 25.89 -1.72
C THR A 300 -14.19 24.79 -0.90
N GLY A 301 -14.73 24.45 0.28
CA GLY A 301 -14.15 23.41 1.13
C GLY A 301 -12.73 23.74 1.59
N ASP A 302 -11.88 22.71 1.72
CA ASP A 302 -10.44 22.90 2.02
C ASP A 302 -9.71 23.31 0.74
N ASN A 303 -9.15 24.53 0.73
CA ASN A 303 -8.64 25.13 -0.49
C ASN A 303 -7.50 26.14 -0.30
N ILE A 304 -6.86 26.47 -1.41
CA ILE A 304 -5.77 27.46 -1.51
C ILE A 304 -5.99 28.42 -2.70
N SER A 305 -7.24 28.69 -3.08
CA SER A 305 -7.60 29.50 -4.26
C SER A 305 -6.91 30.88 -4.27
N ARG A 306 -6.75 31.50 -3.09
CA ARG A 306 -5.99 32.76 -2.89
C ARG A 306 -4.56 32.76 -3.45
N LEU A 307 -3.94 31.58 -3.57
CA LEU A 307 -2.56 31.44 -4.07
C LEU A 307 -2.48 31.25 -5.59
N ASN A 308 -3.61 31.29 -6.32
CA ASN A 308 -3.65 31.00 -7.75
C ASN A 308 -2.76 31.94 -8.57
N VAL A 309 -2.62 33.20 -8.16
CA VAL A 309 -1.71 34.17 -8.80
C VAL A 309 -0.26 33.65 -8.85
N TYR A 310 0.14 32.83 -7.88
CA TYR A 310 1.50 32.32 -7.72
C TYR A 310 1.65 30.84 -8.08
N LEU A 311 0.56 30.06 -8.01
CA LEU A 311 0.56 28.61 -8.20
C LEU A 311 -0.24 28.15 -9.43
N ASN A 312 -0.99 29.03 -10.09
CA ASN A 312 -1.89 28.74 -11.21
C ASN A 312 -2.78 27.50 -10.95
N GLU A 313 -2.88 26.59 -11.91
CA GLU A 313 -3.74 25.40 -11.91
C GLU A 313 -3.52 24.43 -10.73
N ILE A 314 -2.43 24.59 -9.99
CA ILE A 314 -2.10 23.78 -8.81
C ILE A 314 -3.08 24.03 -7.66
N THR A 315 -3.71 25.19 -7.63
CA THR A 315 -4.80 25.49 -6.69
C THR A 315 -6.04 24.61 -6.94
N ALA A 316 -6.40 24.39 -8.20
CA ALA A 316 -7.43 23.43 -8.58
C ALA A 316 -7.02 21.98 -8.28
N LEU A 317 -5.74 21.61 -8.48
CA LEU A 317 -5.21 20.31 -8.08
C LEU A 317 -5.34 20.07 -6.56
N TYR A 318 -5.02 21.07 -5.74
CA TYR A 318 -5.20 20.99 -4.28
C TYR A 318 -6.67 20.77 -3.92
N TRP A 319 -7.56 21.55 -4.54
CA TRP A 319 -8.99 21.40 -4.31
C TRP A 319 -9.48 19.99 -4.70
N MET A 320 -9.04 19.46 -5.83
CA MET A 320 -9.36 18.09 -6.26
C MET A 320 -8.90 17.05 -5.23
N TRP A 321 -7.67 17.20 -4.72
CA TRP A 321 -7.10 16.30 -3.71
C TRP A 321 -7.95 16.25 -2.43
N LYS A 322 -8.41 17.41 -1.96
CA LYS A 322 -9.10 17.54 -0.68
C LYS A 322 -10.60 17.28 -0.74
N ASN A 323 -11.25 17.64 -1.85
CA ASN A 323 -12.70 17.75 -1.90
C ASN A 323 -13.37 16.67 -2.78
N THR A 324 -12.61 15.79 -3.44
CA THR A 324 -13.15 14.77 -4.34
C THR A 324 -12.79 13.35 -3.94
N ARG A 325 -13.62 12.38 -4.35
CA ARG A 325 -13.46 10.94 -4.04
C ARG A 325 -13.56 10.04 -5.29
N HIS A 326 -13.47 10.61 -6.49
CA HIS A 326 -13.49 9.85 -7.74
C HIS A 326 -12.33 8.85 -7.76
N THR A 327 -12.57 7.63 -8.26
CA THR A 327 -11.53 6.57 -8.33
C THR A 327 -10.45 6.86 -9.36
N THR A 328 -10.83 7.54 -10.45
CA THR A 328 -9.95 7.99 -11.52
C THR A 328 -10.15 9.49 -11.69
N LEU A 329 -9.06 10.24 -11.56
CA LEU A 329 -9.04 11.69 -11.64
C LEU A 329 -8.08 12.12 -12.75
N GLY A 330 -8.40 13.21 -13.41
CA GLY A 330 -7.45 13.88 -14.29
C GLY A 330 -7.44 15.38 -14.11
N LEU A 331 -6.32 16.00 -14.44
CA LEU A 331 -6.14 17.43 -14.53
C LEU A 331 -5.78 17.75 -15.99
N CYS A 332 -6.61 18.58 -16.62
CA CYS A 332 -6.37 19.12 -17.95
C CYS A 332 -6.49 20.64 -17.93
N HIS A 333 -6.10 21.31 -19.02
CA HIS A 333 -6.40 22.73 -19.20
C HIS A 333 -7.66 22.87 -20.04
N TYR A 334 -8.35 24.00 -19.94
CA TYR A 334 -9.59 24.27 -20.67
C TYR A 334 -9.53 24.10 -22.20
N ARG A 335 -8.33 24.14 -22.80
CA ARG A 335 -8.10 24.03 -24.25
C ARG A 335 -7.03 23.01 -24.63
N ARG A 336 -6.58 22.16 -23.70
CA ARG A 336 -5.55 21.14 -23.94
C ARG A 336 -6.02 19.82 -23.36
N PHE A 337 -6.25 18.85 -24.23
CA PHE A 337 -6.83 17.57 -23.87
C PHE A 337 -6.00 16.43 -24.47
N PHE A 338 -6.03 15.27 -23.81
CA PHE A 338 -5.43 14.06 -24.36
C PHE A 338 -6.22 13.55 -25.56
N THR A 339 -5.53 12.89 -26.50
CA THR A 339 -6.18 12.17 -27.59
C THR A 339 -5.43 10.89 -27.95
N THR A 340 -6.14 9.91 -28.51
CA THR A 340 -5.57 8.73 -29.17
C THR A 340 -5.51 8.91 -30.70
N SER A 341 -6.10 9.99 -31.22
CA SER A 341 -6.17 10.29 -32.64
C SER A 341 -4.84 10.83 -33.16
N ASN A 342 -4.42 10.34 -34.33
CA ASN A 342 -3.30 10.92 -35.09
C ASN A 342 -3.72 12.21 -35.83
N ASP A 343 -5.02 12.43 -35.97
CA ASP A 343 -5.58 13.64 -36.57
C ASP A 343 -5.96 14.61 -35.45
N THR A 344 -5.16 15.66 -35.30
CA THR A 344 -5.27 16.69 -34.24
C THR A 344 -6.17 17.87 -34.63
N THR A 345 -6.98 17.74 -35.69
CA THR A 345 -8.03 18.74 -35.95
C THR A 345 -8.88 18.94 -34.70
N TYR A 346 -9.14 20.21 -34.39
CA TYR A 346 -9.55 20.72 -33.08
C TYR A 346 -11.01 20.41 -32.69
N ALA A 347 -11.39 19.14 -32.74
CA ALA A 347 -12.77 18.67 -32.57
C ALA A 347 -12.97 17.92 -31.24
N TYR A 348 -14.08 18.22 -30.56
CA TYR A 348 -14.39 17.66 -29.23
C TYR A 348 -14.54 16.14 -29.20
N ASP A 349 -14.95 15.53 -30.31
CA ASP A 349 -15.14 14.08 -30.46
C ASP A 349 -13.81 13.30 -30.42
N LYS A 350 -12.68 13.99 -30.47
CA LYS A 350 -11.33 13.41 -30.42
C LYS A 350 -10.67 13.50 -29.06
N ILE A 351 -11.31 14.18 -28.10
CA ILE A 351 -10.83 14.20 -26.72
C ILE A 351 -10.92 12.76 -26.19
N LEU A 352 -9.86 12.31 -25.50
CA LEU A 352 -9.77 10.99 -24.91
C LEU A 352 -11.01 10.70 -24.05
N SER A 353 -11.78 9.70 -24.48
CA SER A 353 -12.99 9.30 -23.78
C SER A 353 -12.69 8.62 -22.44
N ARG A 354 -13.70 8.58 -21.56
CA ARG A 354 -13.66 7.82 -20.31
C ARG A 354 -13.27 6.35 -20.56
N GLU A 355 -13.89 5.71 -21.53
CA GLU A 355 -13.71 4.29 -21.84
C GLU A 355 -12.28 4.00 -22.31
N GLU A 356 -11.71 4.87 -23.15
CA GLU A 356 -10.32 4.75 -23.60
C GLU A 356 -9.34 4.97 -22.45
N ALA A 357 -9.53 6.02 -21.64
CA ALA A 357 -8.67 6.31 -20.50
C ALA A 357 -8.65 5.14 -19.50
N LEU A 358 -9.83 4.62 -19.12
CA LEU A 358 -9.93 3.46 -18.23
C LEU A 358 -9.31 2.20 -18.84
N LYS A 359 -9.46 1.98 -20.15
CA LYS A 359 -8.80 0.86 -20.85
C LYS A 359 -7.28 0.97 -20.82
N ILE A 360 -6.73 2.17 -20.97
CA ILE A 360 -5.29 2.43 -20.85
C ILE A 360 -4.81 2.18 -19.42
N LEU A 361 -5.53 2.70 -18.42
CA LEU A 361 -5.20 2.58 -16.99
C LEU A 361 -5.32 1.14 -16.44
N LYS A 362 -5.77 0.17 -17.24
CA LYS A 362 -5.62 -1.26 -16.91
C LYS A 362 -4.18 -1.76 -17.03
N ARG A 363 -3.33 -1.08 -17.82
CA ARG A 363 -1.94 -1.48 -18.09
C ARG A 363 -0.92 -0.47 -17.57
N TYR A 364 -1.34 0.77 -17.38
CA TYR A 364 -0.51 1.88 -16.97
C TYR A 364 -1.06 2.52 -15.70
N ASP A 365 -0.18 3.14 -14.92
CA ASP A 365 -0.53 3.76 -13.64
C ASP A 365 -0.99 5.21 -13.85
N ILE A 366 -0.42 5.89 -14.85
CA ILE A 366 -0.72 7.29 -15.15
C ILE A 366 -0.61 7.56 -16.65
N ILE A 367 -1.55 8.35 -17.17
CA ILE A 367 -1.51 8.96 -18.49
C ILE A 367 -0.96 10.36 -18.31
N VAL A 368 0.04 10.73 -19.10
CA VAL A 368 0.62 12.08 -19.14
C VAL A 368 0.82 12.52 -20.60
N SER A 369 1.19 13.78 -20.79
CA SER A 369 1.54 14.26 -22.13
C SER A 369 2.77 13.54 -22.68
N GLU A 370 2.94 13.54 -23.99
CA GLU A 370 4.25 13.26 -24.57
C GLU A 370 5.32 14.16 -23.95
N VAL A 371 6.49 13.58 -23.69
CA VAL A 371 7.61 14.33 -23.15
C VAL A 371 8.06 15.38 -24.16
N TYR A 372 8.16 16.64 -23.71
CA TYR A 372 8.71 17.70 -24.52
C TYR A 372 10.24 17.62 -24.51
N PHE A 373 10.85 17.70 -25.70
CA PHE A 373 12.30 17.85 -25.88
C PHE A 373 12.62 19.28 -26.31
N GLY A 374 13.30 20.03 -25.45
CA GLY A 374 13.73 21.41 -25.69
C GLY A 374 15.22 21.54 -25.99
N GLY A 375 15.61 22.74 -26.44
CA GLY A 375 17.02 23.13 -26.60
C GLY A 375 17.64 23.79 -25.37
N LEU A 376 16.82 24.23 -24.42
CA LEU A 376 17.25 24.84 -23.15
C LEU A 376 16.91 23.92 -21.98
N THR A 377 17.71 23.98 -20.94
CA THR A 377 17.42 23.35 -19.65
C THR A 377 16.18 23.98 -19.01
N GLN A 378 15.53 23.25 -18.10
CA GLN A 378 14.35 23.79 -17.41
C GLN A 378 14.69 25.03 -16.59
N ARG A 379 15.89 25.12 -16.01
CA ARG A 379 16.35 26.32 -15.30
C ARG A 379 16.51 27.51 -16.23
N GLU A 380 17.16 27.33 -17.38
CA GLU A 380 17.33 28.40 -18.38
C GLU A 380 15.98 28.94 -18.87
N TRP A 381 14.96 28.08 -19.01
CA TRP A 381 13.60 28.53 -19.30
C TRP A 381 13.04 29.46 -18.23
N ILE A 382 13.21 29.13 -16.95
CA ILE A 382 12.74 29.98 -15.85
C ILE A 382 13.54 31.30 -15.82
N ILE A 383 14.85 31.26 -16.07
CA ILE A 383 15.70 32.45 -16.18
C ILE A 383 15.22 33.36 -17.30
N ASN A 384 14.84 32.82 -18.45
CA ASN A 384 14.34 33.63 -19.57
C ASN A 384 13.02 34.34 -19.23
N ASP A 385 12.14 33.70 -18.47
CA ASP A 385 10.82 34.25 -18.11
C ASP A 385 10.84 35.18 -16.88
N CYS A 386 11.73 34.90 -15.92
CA CYS A 386 11.74 35.57 -14.61
C CYS A 386 13.02 36.38 -14.35
N GLY A 387 14.09 36.14 -15.09
CA GLY A 387 15.43 36.68 -14.81
C GLY A 387 16.23 35.80 -13.85
N GLU A 388 17.55 35.88 -13.95
CA GLU A 388 18.49 35.04 -13.19
C GLU A 388 18.35 35.23 -11.68
N THR A 389 18.38 36.47 -11.17
CA THR A 389 18.31 36.75 -9.74
C THR A 389 17.05 36.19 -9.07
N LEU A 390 15.88 36.38 -9.69
CA LEU A 390 14.62 35.84 -9.16
C LEU A 390 14.60 34.33 -9.20
N THR A 391 15.12 33.73 -10.29
CA THR A 391 15.23 32.28 -10.42
C THR A 391 16.12 31.68 -9.34
N THR A 392 17.30 32.25 -9.10
CA THR A 392 18.22 31.77 -8.04
C THR A 392 17.58 31.85 -6.66
N LEU A 393 16.91 32.96 -6.33
CA LEU A 393 16.25 33.12 -5.03
C LEU A 393 15.07 32.14 -4.88
N GLY A 394 14.22 32.02 -5.91
CA GLY A 394 13.10 31.08 -5.91
C GLY A 394 13.54 29.62 -5.80
N GLU A 395 14.56 29.22 -6.56
CA GLU A 395 15.14 27.88 -6.49
C GLU A 395 15.71 27.59 -5.11
N ALA A 396 16.44 28.54 -4.51
CA ALA A 396 17.02 28.36 -3.17
C ALA A 396 15.95 28.10 -2.10
N VAL A 397 14.84 28.84 -2.12
CA VAL A 397 13.73 28.65 -1.17
C VAL A 397 13.04 27.32 -1.41
N ILE A 398 12.69 26.99 -2.66
CA ILE A 398 12.01 25.72 -2.99
C ILE A 398 12.89 24.52 -2.65
N ARG A 399 14.18 24.58 -2.99
CA ARG A 399 15.17 23.55 -2.66
C ARG A 399 15.30 23.34 -1.16
N LYS A 400 15.34 24.42 -0.37
CA LYS A 400 15.40 24.38 1.10
C LYS A 400 14.21 23.61 1.67
N HIS A 401 12.99 23.96 1.26
CA HIS A 401 11.76 23.29 1.74
C HIS A 401 11.66 21.84 1.26
N LEU A 402 12.07 21.55 0.02
CA LEU A 402 12.13 20.19 -0.51
C LEU A 402 13.12 19.33 0.29
N LEU A 403 14.32 19.84 0.61
CA LEU A 403 15.30 19.12 1.42
C LEU A 403 14.77 18.81 2.83
N GLN A 404 14.01 19.73 3.43
CA GLN A 404 13.46 19.55 4.76
C GLN A 404 12.33 18.52 4.80
N ALA A 405 11.43 18.54 3.82
CA ALA A 405 10.26 17.68 3.80
C ALA A 405 10.49 16.33 3.10
N GLN A 406 11.27 16.32 2.02
CA GLN A 406 11.40 15.20 1.08
C GLN A 406 12.85 15.07 0.56
N PRO A 407 13.86 14.86 1.44
CA PRO A 407 15.28 14.92 1.09
C PRO A 407 15.68 13.99 -0.05
N ASP A 408 15.03 12.82 -0.16
CA ASP A 408 15.31 11.82 -1.20
C ASP A 408 14.98 12.31 -2.62
N TYR A 409 14.30 13.44 -2.80
CA TYR A 409 13.94 13.99 -4.11
C TYR A 409 14.93 15.01 -4.66
N LEU A 410 15.97 15.41 -3.91
CA LEU A 410 16.91 16.43 -4.36
C LEU A 410 17.62 16.06 -5.66
N ASP A 411 18.09 14.82 -5.78
CA ASP A 411 18.79 14.36 -6.98
C ASP A 411 17.88 14.41 -8.22
N ALA A 412 16.60 14.08 -8.04
CA ALA A 412 15.60 14.15 -9.11
C ALA A 412 15.25 15.59 -9.46
N PHE A 413 15.14 16.47 -8.46
CA PHE A 413 14.93 17.91 -8.63
C PHE A 413 16.07 18.55 -9.43
N ASP A 414 17.32 18.30 -9.02
CA ASP A 414 18.51 18.82 -9.70
C ASP A 414 18.61 18.31 -11.13
N TYR A 415 18.36 17.02 -11.33
CA TYR A 415 18.38 16.46 -12.67
C TYR A 415 17.35 17.15 -13.58
N VAL A 416 16.11 17.31 -13.13
CA VAL A 416 15.04 17.90 -13.95
C VAL A 416 15.31 19.37 -14.24
N LEU A 417 15.80 20.14 -13.27
CA LEU A 417 16.14 21.55 -13.54
C LEU A 417 17.29 21.71 -14.55
N ASN A 418 18.24 20.76 -14.56
CA ASN A 418 19.34 20.72 -15.52
C ASN A 418 19.01 19.98 -16.82
N SER A 419 17.84 19.35 -16.96
CA SER A 419 17.47 18.64 -18.19
C SER A 419 16.74 19.56 -19.17
N SER A 420 16.81 19.21 -20.46
CA SER A 420 16.03 19.87 -21.50
C SER A 420 14.67 19.20 -21.77
N THR A 421 14.28 18.24 -20.92
CA THR A 421 13.05 17.44 -21.07
C THR A 421 12.03 17.72 -19.97
N LEU A 422 10.74 17.73 -20.32
CA LEU A 422 9.67 18.01 -19.37
C LEU A 422 8.32 17.42 -19.82
N TYR A 423 7.54 16.87 -18.89
CA TYR A 423 6.10 16.70 -19.08
C TYR A 423 5.39 18.03 -18.79
N LYS A 424 4.99 18.74 -19.84
CA LYS A 424 4.49 20.13 -19.74
C LYS A 424 3.05 20.21 -19.24
N CYS A 425 2.67 21.39 -18.74
CA CYS A 425 1.30 21.76 -18.42
C CYS A 425 0.61 20.93 -17.33
N ASN A 426 1.34 20.21 -16.48
CA ASN A 426 0.75 19.44 -15.36
C ASN A 426 -0.43 18.53 -15.77
N LEU A 427 -0.46 18.05 -17.04
CA LEU A 427 -1.57 17.28 -17.56
C LEU A 427 -1.41 15.81 -17.17
N PHE A 428 -2.45 15.23 -16.59
CA PHE A 428 -2.47 13.79 -16.32
C PHE A 428 -3.87 13.23 -16.12
N ILE A 429 -4.00 11.91 -16.28
CA ILE A 429 -5.15 11.12 -15.79
C ILE A 429 -4.59 9.91 -15.04
N THR A 430 -5.05 9.69 -13.81
CA THR A 430 -4.52 8.63 -12.95
C THR A 430 -5.56 8.15 -11.94
N ARG A 431 -5.21 7.09 -11.19
CA ARG A 431 -6.01 6.61 -10.07
C ARG A 431 -5.87 7.57 -8.87
N LYS A 432 -6.93 7.70 -8.08
CA LYS A 432 -7.00 8.61 -6.90
C LYS A 432 -5.77 8.52 -6.02
N TYR A 433 -5.27 7.32 -5.79
CA TYR A 433 -4.16 7.10 -4.88
C TYR A 433 -2.80 7.60 -5.36
N ILE A 434 -2.60 7.58 -6.68
CA ILE A 434 -1.40 8.12 -7.31
C ILE A 434 -1.46 9.64 -7.21
N LEU A 435 -2.63 10.23 -7.47
CA LEU A 435 -2.88 11.65 -7.20
C LEU A 435 -2.65 11.99 -5.73
N ASP A 436 -3.14 11.18 -4.79
CA ASP A 436 -2.98 11.42 -3.35
C ASP A 436 -1.53 11.32 -2.91
N ALA A 437 -0.76 10.38 -3.45
CA ALA A 437 0.66 10.28 -3.20
C ALA A 437 1.42 11.49 -3.77
N TYR A 438 1.10 11.91 -5.00
CA TYR A 438 1.67 13.09 -5.61
C TYR A 438 1.35 14.36 -4.83
N CYS A 439 0.09 14.56 -4.45
CA CYS A 439 -0.35 15.75 -3.71
C CYS A 439 0.21 15.78 -2.29
N ARG A 440 0.24 14.65 -1.57
CA ARG A 440 0.90 14.57 -0.25
C ARG A 440 2.38 14.95 -0.36
N TRP A 441 3.07 14.50 -1.39
CA TRP A 441 4.46 14.88 -1.63
C TRP A 441 4.58 16.38 -1.97
N LEU A 442 3.89 16.86 -3.00
CA LEU A 442 3.99 18.23 -3.50
C LEU A 442 3.62 19.26 -2.42
N PHE A 443 2.48 19.05 -1.76
CA PHE A 443 1.96 19.98 -0.75
C PHE A 443 2.62 19.84 0.63
N SER A 444 3.51 18.87 0.82
CA SER A 444 4.34 18.81 2.04
C SER A 444 5.38 19.94 2.12
N PHE A 445 5.66 20.63 1.01
CA PHE A 445 6.68 21.68 0.98
C PHE A 445 6.27 22.91 0.16
N ILE A 446 5.44 22.78 -0.88
CA ILE A 446 5.25 23.88 -1.83
C ILE A 446 4.47 25.07 -1.27
N ILE A 447 3.53 24.84 -0.35
CA ILE A 447 2.74 25.93 0.25
C ILE A 447 3.66 26.79 1.12
N ASP A 448 4.43 26.17 2.00
CA ASP A 448 5.39 26.89 2.87
C ASP A 448 6.51 27.55 2.05
N ALA A 449 6.99 26.91 0.99
CA ALA A 449 7.94 27.50 0.07
C ALA A 449 7.36 28.74 -0.63
N THR A 450 6.10 28.68 -1.07
CA THR A 450 5.40 29.82 -1.69
C THR A 450 5.32 30.98 -0.71
N GLU A 451 4.87 30.74 0.51
CA GLU A 451 4.74 31.77 1.55
C GLU A 451 6.11 32.37 1.95
N GLU A 452 7.20 31.60 1.91
CA GLU A 452 8.56 32.12 2.13
C GLU A 452 9.06 32.95 0.94
N VAL A 453 8.77 32.53 -0.31
CA VAL A 453 9.08 33.32 -1.50
C VAL A 453 8.36 34.66 -1.45
N LEU A 454 7.08 34.70 -1.09
CA LEU A 454 6.29 35.94 -0.99
C LEU A 454 6.80 36.91 0.08
N ARG A 455 7.42 36.39 1.15
CA ARG A 455 8.07 37.21 2.19
C ARG A 455 9.45 37.73 1.78
N THR A 456 10.14 37.00 0.91
CA THR A 456 11.52 37.29 0.49
C THR A 456 11.57 38.14 -0.77
N ILE A 457 10.59 37.96 -1.66
CA ILE A 457 10.49 38.59 -2.97
C ILE A 457 9.11 39.23 -3.06
N ASN A 458 9.07 40.53 -3.31
CA ASN A 458 7.81 41.23 -3.57
C ASN A 458 7.31 40.91 -4.99
N LEU A 459 6.77 39.70 -5.18
CA LEU A 459 6.26 39.25 -6.47
C LEU A 459 5.08 40.08 -6.96
N ALA A 460 4.27 40.63 -6.06
CA ALA A 460 3.05 41.37 -6.40
C ALA A 460 3.31 42.59 -7.30
N ASP A 461 4.46 43.25 -7.13
CA ASP A 461 4.85 44.45 -7.89
C ASP A 461 5.52 44.14 -9.23
N LEU A 462 5.83 42.86 -9.51
CA LEU A 462 6.47 42.46 -10.77
C LEU A 462 5.49 42.46 -11.94
N PRO A 463 5.96 42.37 -13.20
CA PRO A 463 5.09 42.10 -14.34
C PRO A 463 4.38 40.74 -14.23
N PHE A 464 3.39 40.49 -15.10
CA PHE A 464 2.57 39.28 -15.05
C PHE A 464 3.39 37.97 -15.13
N THR A 465 4.41 37.90 -15.99
CA THR A 465 5.21 36.67 -16.15
C THR A 465 6.05 36.35 -14.90
N PRO A 466 6.90 37.25 -14.38
CA PRO A 466 7.73 36.94 -13.20
C PRO A 466 6.93 36.74 -11.91
N ARG A 467 5.69 37.25 -11.79
CA ARG A 467 4.76 36.92 -10.67
C ARG A 467 4.55 35.41 -10.51
N ARG A 468 4.65 34.66 -11.60
CA ARG A 468 4.40 33.22 -11.67
C ARG A 468 5.65 32.39 -11.40
N LEU A 469 6.71 33.01 -10.85
CA LEU A 469 7.99 32.36 -10.51
C LEU A 469 7.79 30.98 -9.86
N VAL A 470 6.99 30.91 -8.80
CA VAL A 470 6.76 29.65 -8.07
C VAL A 470 6.06 28.63 -8.97
N ALA A 471 5.00 29.01 -9.68
CA ALA A 471 4.30 28.11 -10.59
C ALA A 471 5.21 27.52 -11.69
N PHE A 472 6.19 28.28 -12.18
CA PHE A 472 7.15 27.73 -13.14
C PHE A 472 7.94 26.58 -12.54
N PHE A 473 8.40 26.68 -11.29
CA PHE A 473 9.01 25.55 -10.59
C PHE A 473 8.02 24.41 -10.37
N VAL A 474 6.77 24.72 -9.97
CA VAL A 474 5.77 23.68 -9.70
C VAL A 474 5.44 22.85 -10.95
N GLU A 475 5.40 23.46 -12.13
CA GLU A 475 5.21 22.73 -13.40
C GLU A 475 6.30 21.65 -13.62
N ARG A 476 7.50 21.83 -13.06
CA ARG A 476 8.58 20.83 -13.13
C ARG A 476 8.39 19.71 -12.11
N MET A 477 7.63 19.94 -11.05
CA MET A 477 7.52 19.01 -9.91
C MET A 477 6.81 17.70 -10.27
N LEU A 478 5.88 17.70 -11.22
CA LEU A 478 5.29 16.45 -11.73
C LEU A 478 6.38 15.55 -12.34
N THR A 479 7.27 16.13 -13.16
CA THR A 479 8.37 15.38 -13.78
C THR A 479 9.40 14.92 -12.74
N VAL A 480 9.71 15.75 -11.74
CA VAL A 480 10.56 15.35 -10.60
C VAL A 480 9.96 14.13 -9.89
N TRP A 481 8.66 14.17 -9.62
CA TRP A 481 7.97 13.11 -8.93
C TRP A 481 7.90 11.82 -9.74
N LEU A 482 7.53 11.92 -11.02
CA LEU A 482 7.51 10.77 -11.94
C LEU A 482 8.90 10.17 -12.18
N ARG A 483 9.97 10.96 -12.12
CA ARG A 483 11.34 10.45 -12.22
C ARG A 483 11.73 9.62 -10.99
N LYS A 484 11.34 10.08 -9.80
CA LYS A 484 11.67 9.40 -8.55
C LYS A 484 10.83 8.13 -8.35
N ASN A 485 9.56 8.17 -8.79
CA ASN A 485 8.61 7.08 -8.63
C ASN A 485 8.50 6.25 -9.92
N ARG A 486 8.80 4.96 -9.86
CA ARG A 486 8.84 4.07 -11.03
C ARG A 486 7.45 3.60 -11.48
N LEU A 487 6.64 4.54 -11.95
CA LEU A 487 5.30 4.26 -12.49
C LEU A 487 5.36 3.75 -13.92
N ARG A 488 4.37 2.94 -14.31
CA ARG A 488 4.09 2.60 -15.70
C ARG A 488 3.39 3.79 -16.35
N ILE A 489 4.17 4.62 -17.04
CA ILE A 489 3.69 5.85 -17.66
C ILE A 489 3.18 5.56 -19.07
N LYS A 490 1.99 6.07 -19.40
CA LYS A 490 1.51 6.17 -20.78
C LYS A 490 1.58 7.62 -21.25
N GLU A 491 2.41 7.87 -22.24
CA GLU A 491 2.43 9.14 -22.96
C GLU A 491 1.36 9.15 -24.06
N LEU A 492 0.63 10.25 -24.16
CA LEU A 492 -0.35 10.54 -25.21
C LEU A 492 -0.16 11.95 -25.77
N PRO A 493 -0.45 12.15 -27.07
CA PRO A 493 -0.46 13.47 -27.67
C PRO A 493 -1.52 14.36 -27.02
N ILE A 494 -1.22 15.66 -26.99
CA ILE A 494 -2.16 16.70 -26.56
C ILE A 494 -2.75 17.33 -27.82
N MET A 495 -4.08 17.41 -27.89
CA MET A 495 -4.77 18.26 -28.84
C MET A 495 -5.14 19.60 -28.23
N PHE A 496 -5.20 20.63 -29.07
CA PHE A 496 -5.66 21.96 -28.70
C PHE A 496 -7.12 22.13 -29.12
N ILE A 497 -7.91 22.96 -28.43
CA ILE A 497 -9.21 23.39 -28.96
C ILE A 497 -9.14 24.89 -29.21
N GLU A 498 -9.42 25.30 -30.46
CA GLU A 498 -9.47 26.70 -30.87
C GLU A 498 -10.88 27.28 -30.68
N GLY A 499 -10.99 28.61 -30.53
CA GLY A 499 -12.28 29.30 -30.48
C GLY A 499 -13.01 29.27 -29.13
N ILE A 500 -12.33 28.90 -28.03
CA ILE A 500 -12.82 28.96 -26.64
C ILE A 500 -12.29 30.19 -25.90
#